data_AF-A0A1V1UEF3-F1
#
_entry.id   AF-A0A1V1UEF3-F1
#
_cell.length_a   1.000
_cell.length_b   1.000
_cell.length_c   1.000
_cell.angle_alpha   90.00
_cell.angle_beta   90.00
_cell.angle_gamma   90.00
#
_symmetry.space_group_name_H-M   'P 1'
#
loop_
_entity.id
_entity.type
_entity.pdbx_description
1 polymer ?
#
loop_
_entity_poly.entity_id
_entity_poly.type
_entity_poly.pdbx_seq_one_letter_code
_entity_poly.pdbx_strand_id
1 'polypeptide(L)'
;MTYLILGLILWVAAHLFKRVAPDLRVRMGNAGKGLAAVGILAGLILMIYGYRQAEVFNVWFPPAWTVHLNNLMMLAAVFVYGMSATKGRLRGAMRHPQLTAVKIWAVAHLLVNGDLASLVLFGGLLAWAVLEVVVINLSEDWERPQPGEAKKDVLLVVITVVMFLVITFIHNWLGVWPFPG
;
A
#
# COMPACT_ATOMS: atom_id res chain seq x y z
N MET A 1 -10.02 3.71 17.66
CA MET A 1 -10.73 3.42 16.40
C MET A 1 -11.11 4.65 15.59
N THR A 2 -11.69 5.70 16.16
CA THR A 2 -12.14 6.89 15.40
C THR A 2 -11.06 7.48 14.49
N TYR A 3 -9.85 7.72 15.00
CA TYR A 3 -8.76 8.26 14.17
C TYR A 3 -8.33 7.33 13.04
N LEU A 4 -8.36 6.02 13.25
CA LEU A 4 -8.03 5.03 12.22
C LEU A 4 -9.02 5.12 11.05
N ILE A 5 -10.31 5.14 11.36
CA ILE A 5 -11.39 5.25 10.37
C ILE A 5 -11.33 6.60 9.64
N LEU A 6 -11.14 7.70 10.37
CA LEU A 6 -10.97 9.03 9.76
C LEU A 6 -9.75 9.08 8.84
N GLY A 7 -8.65 8.45 9.25
CA GLY A 7 -7.44 8.34 8.44
C GLY A 7 -7.69 7.58 7.12
N LEU A 8 -8.42 6.47 7.19
CA LEU A 8 -8.83 5.70 6.00
C LEU A 8 -9.76 6.51 5.09
N ILE A 9 -10.76 7.19 5.64
CA ILE A 9 -11.68 8.04 4.86
C ILE A 9 -10.89 9.13 4.13
N LEU A 10 -9.98 9.81 4.83
CA LEU A 10 -9.18 10.88 4.25
C LEU A 10 -8.22 10.35 3.18
N TRP A 11 -7.62 9.18 3.42
CA TRP A 11 -6.79 8.48 2.45
C TRP A 11 -7.56 8.19 1.16
N VAL A 12 -8.74 7.58 1.27
CA VAL A 12 -9.59 7.23 0.12
C VAL A 12 -10.04 8.48 -0.62
N ALA A 13 -10.54 9.49 0.10
CA ALA A 13 -11.02 10.74 -0.49
C ALA A 13 -9.90 11.46 -1.25
N ALA A 14 -8.69 11.53 -0.69
CA ALA A 14 -7.58 12.22 -1.32
C ALA A 14 -7.08 11.50 -2.60
N HIS A 15 -7.06 10.17 -2.63
CA HIS A 15 -6.70 9.39 -3.81
C HIS A 15 -7.76 9.47 -4.92
N LEU A 16 -9.04 9.43 -4.55
CA LEU A 16 -10.14 9.52 -5.50
C LEU A 16 -10.43 10.95 -5.98
N PHE A 17 -9.86 11.98 -5.34
CA PHE A 17 -10.18 13.38 -5.61
C PHE A 17 -10.12 13.77 -7.10
N LYS A 18 -9.06 13.35 -7.81
CA LYS A 18 -8.91 13.63 -9.25
C LYS A 18 -10.02 12.99 -10.10
N ARG A 19 -10.53 11.83 -9.67
CA ARG A 19 -11.48 11.01 -10.44
C ARG A 19 -12.93 11.35 -10.12
N VAL A 20 -13.22 11.72 -8.87
CA VAL A 20 -14.56 12.10 -8.42
C VAL A 20 -14.88 13.56 -8.75
N ALA A 21 -13.89 14.46 -8.69
CA ALA A 21 -14.08 15.88 -8.96
C ALA A 21 -13.01 16.41 -9.96
N PRO A 22 -12.95 15.89 -11.19
CA PRO A 22 -11.89 16.22 -12.16
C PRO A 22 -11.86 17.71 -12.51
N ASP A 23 -13.01 18.35 -12.74
CA ASP A 23 -13.07 19.77 -13.11
C ASP A 23 -12.57 20.68 -11.99
N LEU A 24 -12.99 20.41 -10.75
CA LEU A 24 -12.49 21.14 -9.59
C LEU A 24 -10.98 20.94 -9.45
N ARG A 25 -10.52 19.69 -9.61
CA ARG A 25 -9.11 19.35 -9.53
C ARG A 25 -8.28 20.10 -10.58
N VAL A 26 -8.79 20.23 -11.80
CA VAL A 26 -8.15 20.99 -12.90
C VAL A 26 -8.13 22.48 -12.58
N ARG A 27 -9.26 23.05 -12.16
CA ARG A 27 -9.37 24.49 -11.80
C ARG A 27 -8.40 24.90 -10.70
N MET A 28 -8.12 24.00 -9.75
CA MET A 28 -7.16 24.26 -8.67
C MET A 28 -5.68 24.18 -9.09
N GLY A 29 -5.37 23.68 -10.29
CA GLY A 29 -3.99 23.56 -10.78
C GLY A 29 -3.05 22.82 -9.81
N ASN A 30 -1.95 23.48 -9.43
CA ASN A 30 -0.98 22.92 -8.48
C ASN A 30 -1.50 22.89 -7.03
N ALA A 31 -2.40 23.79 -6.64
CA ALA A 31 -2.98 23.78 -5.29
C ALA A 31 -3.76 22.48 -5.03
N GLY A 32 -4.43 21.94 -6.05
CA GLY A 32 -5.10 20.63 -5.95
C GLY A 32 -4.13 19.46 -5.77
N LYS A 33 -2.88 19.56 -6.25
CA LYS A 33 -1.83 18.55 -5.96
C LYS A 33 -1.44 18.61 -4.49
N GLY A 34 -1.21 19.83 -3.99
CA GLY A 34 -0.89 20.09 -2.59
C GLY A 34 -1.98 19.60 -1.65
N LEU A 35 -3.25 19.91 -1.93
CA LEU A 35 -4.38 19.46 -1.12
C LEU A 35 -4.47 17.93 -1.05
N ALA A 36 -4.32 17.24 -2.19
CA ALA A 36 -4.30 15.79 -2.21
C ALA A 36 -3.12 15.22 -1.39
N ALA A 37 -1.92 15.78 -1.55
CA ALA A 37 -0.74 15.34 -0.81
C ALA A 37 -0.89 15.54 0.71
N VAL A 38 -1.43 16.69 1.14
CA VAL A 38 -1.74 16.96 2.56
C VAL A 38 -2.78 15.99 3.08
N GLY A 39 -3.85 15.73 2.32
CA GLY A 39 -4.87 14.75 2.69
C GLY A 39 -4.30 13.35 2.87
N ILE A 40 -3.48 12.88 1.92
CA ILE A 40 -2.81 11.57 2.01
C ILE A 40 -1.92 11.50 3.25
N LEU A 41 -1.08 12.52 3.50
CA LEU A 41 -0.17 12.53 4.64
C LEU A 41 -0.93 12.60 5.98
N ALA A 42 -1.94 13.46 6.08
CA ALA A 42 -2.79 13.54 7.26
C ALA A 42 -3.55 12.22 7.50
N GLY A 43 -4.05 11.59 6.43
CA GLY A 43 -4.70 10.28 6.50
C GLY A 43 -3.75 9.21 7.04
N LEU A 44 -2.51 9.17 6.54
CA LEU A 44 -1.48 8.25 7.03
C LEU A 44 -1.16 8.48 8.51
N ILE A 45 -0.96 9.73 8.94
CA ILE A 45 -0.68 10.06 10.35
C ILE A 45 -1.83 9.63 11.25
N LEU A 46 -3.08 9.90 10.85
CA LEU A 46 -4.26 9.50 11.60
C LEU A 46 -4.40 7.97 11.69
N MET A 47 -4.07 7.24 10.62
CA MET A 47 -4.04 5.78 10.65
C MET A 47 -2.98 5.25 11.63
N ILE A 48 -1.75 5.78 11.58
CA ILE A 48 -0.67 5.37 12.50
C ILE A 48 -1.07 5.64 13.96
N TYR A 49 -1.53 6.85 14.27
CA TYR A 49 -1.93 7.22 15.61
C TYR A 49 -3.15 6.41 16.09
N GLY A 50 -4.17 6.28 15.24
CA GLY A 50 -5.39 5.55 15.53
C GLY A 50 -5.17 4.05 15.73
N TYR A 51 -4.21 3.46 15.02
CA TYR A 51 -3.81 2.06 15.20
C TYR A 51 -3.06 1.88 16.53
N ARG A 52 -2.09 2.74 16.84
CA ARG A 52 -1.31 2.64 18.10
C ARG A 52 -2.13 2.86 19.36
N GLN A 53 -3.22 3.61 19.27
CA GLN A 53 -4.15 3.86 20.38
C GLN A 53 -5.30 2.85 20.44
N ALA A 54 -5.41 1.96 19.46
CA ALA A 54 -6.45 0.97 19.45
C ALA A 54 -6.33 0.05 20.66
N GLU A 55 -7.43 -0.14 21.38
CA GLU A 55 -7.53 -1.27 22.29
C GLU A 55 -7.42 -2.56 21.48
N VAL A 56 -6.65 -3.51 22.00
CA VAL A 56 -6.46 -4.80 21.35
C VAL A 56 -7.73 -5.63 21.54
N PHE A 57 -8.52 -5.75 20.48
CA PHE A 57 -9.68 -6.63 20.43
C PHE A 57 -9.41 -7.75 19.43
N ASN A 58 -9.04 -8.94 19.92
CA ASN A 58 -8.78 -10.10 19.09
C ASN A 58 -10.08 -10.68 18.54
N VAL A 59 -10.20 -10.76 17.22
CA VAL A 59 -11.32 -11.37 16.50
C VAL A 59 -11.03 -12.85 16.24
N TRP A 60 -9.77 -13.18 15.94
CA TRP A 60 -9.30 -14.54 15.79
C TRP A 60 -7.80 -14.63 16.10
N PHE A 61 -7.27 -15.84 16.19
CA PHE A 61 -5.85 -16.10 16.49
C PHE A 61 -5.20 -16.79 15.29
N PRO A 62 -4.35 -16.09 14.53
CA PRO A 62 -3.64 -16.68 13.41
C PRO A 62 -2.74 -17.83 13.82
N PRO A 63 -2.72 -18.96 13.09
CA PRO A 63 -1.75 -20.03 13.32
C PRO A 63 -0.32 -19.52 13.18
N ALA A 64 0.59 -19.92 14.08
CA ALA A 64 1.95 -19.39 14.11
C ALA A 64 2.71 -19.52 12.77
N TRP A 65 2.44 -20.56 11.98
CA TRP A 65 3.11 -20.78 10.70
C TRP A 65 2.79 -19.71 9.64
N THR A 66 1.69 -18.95 9.78
CA THR A 66 1.29 -17.95 8.77
C THR A 66 2.30 -16.80 8.66
N VAL A 67 3.16 -16.59 9.66
CA VAL A 67 4.27 -15.62 9.61
C VAL A 67 5.21 -15.88 8.42
N HIS A 68 5.51 -17.16 8.12
CA HIS A 68 6.39 -17.52 7.02
C HIS A 68 5.76 -17.18 5.66
N LEU A 69 4.46 -17.48 5.52
CA LEU A 69 3.70 -17.14 4.33
C LEU A 69 3.61 -15.62 4.16
N ASN A 70 3.34 -14.89 5.25
CA ASN A 70 3.35 -13.43 5.25
C ASN A 70 4.70 -12.87 4.81
N ASN A 71 5.83 -13.36 5.34
CA ASN A 71 7.15 -12.85 4.94
C ASN A 71 7.45 -13.09 3.45
N LEU A 72 7.07 -14.25 2.91
CA LEU A 72 7.19 -14.53 1.48
C LEU A 72 6.31 -13.58 0.64
N MET A 73 5.06 -13.37 1.06
CA MET A 73 4.14 -12.43 0.41
C MET A 73 4.65 -10.99 0.50
N MET A 74 5.29 -10.61 1.60
CA MET A 74 5.88 -9.28 1.78
C MET A 74 7.07 -9.07 0.84
N LEU A 75 7.93 -10.07 0.67
CA LEU A 75 9.00 -10.00 -0.33
C LEU A 75 8.43 -9.83 -1.74
N ALA A 76 7.37 -10.59 -2.07
CA ALA A 76 6.67 -10.45 -3.34
C ALA A 76 6.01 -9.05 -3.49
N ALA A 77 5.38 -8.52 -2.44
CA ALA A 77 4.78 -7.19 -2.45
C ALA A 77 5.82 -6.10 -2.72
N VAL A 78 6.98 -6.15 -2.05
CA VAL A 78 8.07 -5.18 -2.27
C VAL A 78 8.64 -5.30 -3.69
N PHE A 79 8.81 -6.52 -4.20
CA PHE A 79 9.24 -6.74 -5.58
C PHE A 79 8.26 -6.13 -6.59
N VAL A 80 6.97 -6.44 -6.45
CA VAL A 80 5.91 -5.91 -7.31
C VAL A 80 5.81 -4.38 -7.20
N TYR A 81 6.02 -3.81 -6.01
CA TYR A 81 6.09 -2.37 -5.84
C TYR A 81 7.30 -1.79 -6.60
N GLY A 82 8.47 -2.40 -6.48
CA GLY A 82 9.70 -2.01 -7.18
C GLY A 82 9.57 -2.03 -8.71
N MET A 83 8.71 -2.89 -9.26
CA MET A 83 8.40 -2.88 -10.71
C MET A 83 7.83 -1.53 -11.18
N SER A 84 7.20 -0.76 -10.29
CA SER A 84 6.69 0.58 -10.60
C SER A 84 7.80 1.65 -10.68
N ALA A 85 8.93 1.43 -10.00
CA ALA A 85 10.01 2.40 -9.89
C ALA A 85 11.15 2.14 -10.90
N THR A 86 11.17 0.97 -11.54
CA THR A 86 12.26 0.55 -12.42
C THR A 86 11.86 0.61 -13.90
N LYS A 87 12.88 0.71 -14.76
CA LYS A 87 12.73 0.76 -16.23
C LYS A 87 13.40 -0.46 -16.92
N GLY A 88 13.34 -1.63 -16.28
CA GLY A 88 13.86 -2.90 -16.81
C GLY A 88 12.87 -3.68 -17.67
N ARG A 89 13.05 -5.00 -17.84
CA ARG A 89 12.18 -5.82 -18.72
C ARG A 89 10.77 -5.99 -18.17
N LEU A 90 10.62 -5.91 -16.86
CA LEU A 90 9.31 -6.00 -16.20
C LEU A 90 8.49 -4.72 -16.30
N ARG A 91 9.07 -3.65 -16.89
CA ARG A 91 8.32 -2.42 -17.18
C ARG A 91 7.15 -2.73 -18.11
N GLY A 92 5.95 -2.34 -17.70
CA GLY A 92 4.73 -2.61 -18.46
C GLY A 92 4.27 -4.08 -18.43
N ALA A 93 4.88 -4.95 -17.62
CA ALA A 93 4.36 -6.30 -17.38
C ALA A 93 3.04 -6.30 -16.59
N MET A 94 2.80 -5.23 -15.82
CA MET A 94 1.58 -5.03 -15.04
C MET A 94 1.13 -3.58 -15.16
N ARG A 95 -0.18 -3.37 -15.30
CA ARG A 95 -0.79 -2.03 -15.35
C ARG A 95 -0.68 -1.28 -14.02
N HIS A 96 -0.93 -1.99 -12.91
CA HIS A 96 -1.05 -1.42 -11.57
C HIS A 96 -0.08 -2.05 -10.55
N PRO A 97 1.24 -1.98 -10.75
CA PRO A 97 2.22 -2.60 -9.84
C PRO A 97 2.08 -2.10 -8.39
N GLN A 98 1.92 -0.79 -8.17
CA GLN A 98 1.79 -0.24 -6.81
C GLN A 98 0.52 -0.72 -6.10
N LEU A 99 -0.65 -0.60 -6.75
CA LEU A 99 -1.91 -1.06 -6.15
C LEU A 99 -1.94 -2.58 -5.97
N THR A 100 -1.28 -3.33 -6.86
CA THR A 100 -1.15 -4.80 -6.69
C THR A 100 -0.26 -5.15 -5.50
N ALA A 101 0.86 -4.44 -5.33
CA ALA A 101 1.69 -4.59 -4.14
C ALA A 101 0.92 -4.27 -2.85
N VAL A 102 0.12 -3.20 -2.83
CA VAL A 102 -0.74 -2.85 -1.67
C VAL A 102 -1.75 -3.97 -1.38
N LYS A 103 -2.36 -4.57 -2.41
CA LYS A 103 -3.28 -5.70 -2.22
C LYS A 103 -2.57 -6.92 -1.62
N ILE A 104 -1.39 -7.30 -2.13
CA ILE A 104 -0.60 -8.41 -1.58
C ILE A 104 -0.20 -8.10 -0.13
N TRP A 105 0.29 -6.89 0.12
CA TRP A 105 0.68 -6.41 1.44
C TRP A 105 -0.49 -6.48 2.44
N ALA A 106 -1.66 -5.99 2.05
CA ALA A 106 -2.83 -5.98 2.92
C ALA A 106 -3.29 -7.41 3.26
N VAL A 107 -3.33 -8.31 2.28
CA VAL A 107 -3.64 -9.73 2.52
C VAL A 107 -2.60 -10.36 3.43
N ALA A 108 -1.31 -10.11 3.20
CA ALA A 108 -0.24 -10.64 4.03
C ALA A 108 -0.41 -10.24 5.51
N HIS A 109 -0.75 -8.97 5.77
CA HIS A 109 -1.00 -8.49 7.12
C HIS A 109 -2.27 -9.06 7.73
N LEU A 110 -3.35 -9.21 6.96
CA LEU A 110 -4.57 -9.86 7.44
C LEU A 110 -4.35 -11.33 7.81
N LEU A 111 -3.37 -12.01 7.22
CA LEU A 111 -3.05 -13.43 7.53
C LEU A 111 -2.37 -13.62 8.88
N VAL A 112 -1.71 -12.59 9.42
CA VAL A 112 -0.91 -12.67 10.66
C VAL A 112 -1.42 -11.78 11.77
N ASN A 113 -2.36 -10.89 11.51
CA ASN A 113 -2.96 -10.02 12.50
C ASN A 113 -4.47 -10.30 12.63
N GLY A 114 -4.86 -10.83 13.80
CA GLY A 114 -6.24 -11.24 14.07
C GLY A 114 -7.08 -10.25 14.87
N ASP A 115 -6.56 -9.05 15.14
CA ASP A 115 -7.25 -8.02 15.90
C ASP A 115 -8.10 -7.08 15.03
N LEU A 116 -9.09 -6.42 15.64
CA LEU A 116 -10.03 -5.56 14.95
C LEU A 116 -9.37 -4.34 14.29
N ALA A 117 -8.33 -3.75 14.89
CA ALA A 117 -7.67 -2.59 14.32
C ALA A 117 -6.96 -2.96 13.01
N SER A 118 -6.29 -4.12 13.00
CA SER A 118 -5.68 -4.69 11.80
C SER A 118 -6.70 -5.00 10.72
N LEU A 119 -7.82 -5.65 11.07
CA LEU A 119 -8.89 -5.93 10.11
C LEU A 119 -9.42 -4.66 9.45
N VAL A 120 -9.64 -3.60 10.24
CA VAL A 120 -10.11 -2.30 9.74
C VAL A 120 -9.05 -1.63 8.84
N LEU A 121 -7.80 -1.57 9.29
CA LEU A 121 -6.72 -0.90 8.55
C LEU A 121 -6.41 -1.62 7.22
N PHE A 122 -6.02 -2.89 7.30
CA PHE A 122 -5.58 -3.64 6.13
C PHE A 122 -6.76 -3.99 5.23
N GLY A 123 -7.92 -4.33 5.80
CA GLY A 123 -9.15 -4.54 5.03
C GLY A 123 -9.63 -3.27 4.32
N GLY A 124 -9.56 -2.12 5.00
CA GLY A 124 -9.90 -0.82 4.41
C GLY A 124 -8.97 -0.44 3.26
N LEU A 125 -7.66 -0.58 3.43
CA LEU A 125 -6.68 -0.33 2.37
C LEU A 125 -6.77 -1.34 1.21
N LEU A 126 -7.12 -2.60 1.49
CA LEU A 126 -7.40 -3.61 0.46
C LEU A 126 -8.61 -3.22 -0.38
N ALA A 127 -9.72 -2.87 0.27
CA ALA A 127 -10.94 -2.40 -0.39
C ALA A 127 -10.67 -1.16 -1.24
N TRP A 128 -9.94 -0.18 -0.70
CA TRP A 128 -9.50 0.99 -1.43
C TRP A 128 -8.65 0.64 -2.65
N ALA A 129 -7.64 -0.22 -2.51
CA ALA A 129 -6.74 -0.57 -3.62
C ALA A 129 -7.49 -1.29 -4.76
N VAL A 130 -8.51 -2.10 -4.44
CA VAL A 130 -9.41 -2.69 -5.44
C VAL A 130 -10.24 -1.62 -6.13
N LEU A 131 -10.88 -0.74 -5.35
CA LEU A 131 -11.69 0.36 -5.86
C LEU A 131 -10.88 1.25 -6.81
N GLU A 132 -9.67 1.65 -6.42
CA GLU A 132 -8.80 2.52 -7.21
C GLU A 132 -8.46 1.88 -8.57
N VAL A 133 -8.16 0.57 -8.61
CA VAL A 133 -7.93 -0.16 -9.86
C VAL A 133 -9.16 -0.10 -10.76
N VAL A 134 -10.36 -0.35 -10.20
CA VAL A 134 -11.62 -0.30 -10.96
C VAL A 134 -11.85 1.08 -11.53
N VAL A 135 -11.77 2.13 -10.70
CA VAL A 135 -12.02 3.51 -11.13
C VAL A 135 -10.99 3.93 -12.19
N ILE A 136 -9.70 3.62 -12.01
CA ILE A 136 -8.67 3.94 -13.02
C ILE A 136 -8.99 3.26 -14.35
N ASN A 137 -9.32 1.97 -14.33
CA ASN A 137 -9.61 1.20 -15.54
C ASN A 137 -10.83 1.74 -16.29
N LEU A 138 -11.82 2.29 -15.58
CA LEU A 138 -13.00 2.91 -16.17
C LEU A 138 -12.74 4.33 -16.69
N SER A 139 -11.77 5.04 -16.10
CA SER A 139 -11.53 6.46 -16.41
C SER A 139 -10.41 6.72 -17.43
N GLU A 140 -9.50 5.78 -17.61
CA GLU A 140 -8.27 5.98 -18.39
C GLU A 140 -7.98 4.74 -19.25
N ASP A 141 -7.53 4.94 -20.48
CA ASP A 141 -6.98 3.88 -21.32
C ASP A 141 -5.56 3.51 -20.86
N TRP A 142 -5.17 2.24 -21.08
CA TRP A 142 -3.82 1.79 -20.74
C TRP A 142 -2.92 1.69 -21.95
N GLU A 143 -2.01 2.65 -22.06
CA GLU A 143 -0.87 2.55 -22.95
C GLU A 143 0.25 1.77 -22.26
N ARG A 144 0.46 0.52 -22.67
CA ARG A 144 1.50 -0.35 -22.12
C ARG A 144 2.90 0.24 -22.39
N PRO A 145 3.68 0.59 -21.36
CA PRO A 145 5.05 1.05 -21.57
C PRO A 145 5.92 -0.06 -22.16
N GLN A 146 6.79 0.30 -23.10
CA GLN A 146 7.73 -0.66 -23.67
C GLN A 146 8.74 -1.16 -22.61
N PRO A 147 9.03 -2.47 -22.59
CA PRO A 147 10.10 -3.02 -21.75
C PRO A 147 11.44 -2.33 -21.99
N GLY A 148 12.21 -2.15 -20.93
CA GLY A 148 13.58 -1.63 -21.03
C GLY A 148 14.64 -2.73 -21.05
N GLU A 149 15.89 -2.33 -20.82
CA GLU A 149 17.05 -3.22 -20.84
C GLU A 149 17.08 -4.17 -19.62
N ALA A 150 17.47 -5.44 -19.86
CA ALA A 150 17.60 -6.48 -18.83
C ALA A 150 18.50 -6.08 -17.64
N LYS A 151 19.59 -5.36 -17.92
CA LYS A 151 20.53 -4.93 -16.87
C LYS A 151 19.89 -4.03 -15.81
N LYS A 152 18.78 -3.36 -16.14
CA LYS A 152 18.03 -2.52 -15.20
C LYS A 152 17.15 -3.34 -14.25
N ASP A 153 16.95 -4.64 -14.49
CA ASP A 153 16.28 -5.54 -13.55
C ASP A 153 17.18 -5.87 -12.34
N VAL A 154 18.52 -5.72 -12.47
CA VAL A 154 19.42 -5.80 -11.30
C VAL A 154 19.05 -4.76 -10.25
N LEU A 155 18.72 -3.54 -10.70
CA LEU A 155 18.26 -2.48 -9.81
C LEU A 155 16.94 -2.85 -9.10
N LEU A 156 16.03 -3.58 -9.77
CA LEU A 156 14.81 -4.07 -9.15
C LEU A 156 15.10 -5.03 -8.00
N VAL A 157 16.02 -5.98 -8.20
CA VAL A 157 16.43 -6.93 -7.15
C VAL A 157 17.08 -6.18 -5.98
N VAL A 158 17.98 -5.23 -6.27
CA VAL A 158 18.63 -4.41 -5.23
C VAL A 158 17.59 -3.60 -4.43
N ILE A 159 16.69 -2.88 -5.11
CA ILE A 159 15.61 -2.13 -4.46
C ILE A 159 14.77 -3.06 -3.59
N THR A 160 14.45 -4.25 -4.09
CA THR A 160 13.62 -5.22 -3.35
C THR A 160 14.28 -5.62 -2.03
N VAL A 161 15.55 -6.04 -2.08
CA VAL A 161 16.29 -6.46 -0.88
C VAL A 161 16.46 -5.29 0.09
N VAL A 162 16.91 -4.13 -0.39
CA VAL A 162 17.15 -2.95 0.45
C VAL A 162 15.84 -2.49 1.10
N MET A 163 14.76 -2.36 0.34
CA MET A 163 13.47 -1.93 0.89
C MET A 163 12.90 -2.94 1.89
N PHE A 164 13.04 -4.24 1.63
CA PHE A 164 12.60 -5.27 2.57
C PHE A 164 13.35 -5.18 3.91
N LEU A 165 14.68 -4.95 3.87
CA LEU A 165 15.49 -4.75 5.07
C LEU A 165 15.13 -3.45 5.81
N VAL A 166 14.93 -2.35 5.09
CA VAL A 166 14.52 -1.07 5.69
C VAL A 166 13.15 -1.19 6.35
N ILE A 167 12.17 -1.81 5.69
CA ILE A 167 10.84 -2.04 6.23
C ILE A 167 10.93 -2.89 7.50
N THR A 168 11.70 -3.97 7.46
CA THR A 168 11.96 -4.83 8.63
C THR A 168 12.55 -4.06 9.80
N PHE A 169 13.58 -3.24 9.53
CA PHE A 169 14.20 -2.39 10.54
C PHE A 169 13.21 -1.43 11.17
N ILE A 170 12.37 -0.76 10.36
CA ILE A 170 11.36 0.17 10.85
C ILE A 170 10.32 -0.55 11.72
N HIS A 171 9.89 -1.76 11.34
CA HIS A 171 8.96 -2.56 12.15
C HIS A 171 9.57 -2.86 13.52
N ASN A 172 10.82 -3.35 13.55
CA ASN A 172 11.53 -3.61 14.79
C ASN A 172 11.68 -2.35 15.65
N TRP A 173 12.05 -1.22 15.03
CA TRP A 173 12.19 0.07 15.73
C TRP A 173 10.87 0.58 16.32
N LEU A 174 9.74 0.29 15.66
CA LEU A 174 8.40 0.59 16.15
C LEU A 174 7.86 -0.45 17.15
N GLY A 175 8.68 -1.45 17.53
CA GLY A 175 8.34 -2.46 18.53
C GLY A 175 7.55 -3.66 17.99
N VAL A 176 7.55 -3.87 16.67
CA VAL A 176 6.85 -4.98 16.01
C VAL A 176 7.88 -5.86 15.31
N TRP A 177 8.17 -7.04 15.85
CA TRP A 177 9.10 -7.97 15.19
C TRP A 177 8.39 -8.77 14.09
N PRO A 178 8.82 -8.70 12.81
CA PRO A 178 8.06 -9.28 11.69
C PRO A 178 8.42 -10.72 11.35
N PHE A 179 9.34 -11.37 12.08
CA PHE A 179 9.80 -12.73 11.81
C PHE A 179 9.41 -13.68 12.95
N PRO A 180 9.47 -15.01 12.75
CA PRO A 180 9.28 -15.98 13.83
C PRO A 180 10.16 -15.67 15.05
N GLY A 181 9.62 -15.91 16.24
CA GLY A 181 10.28 -15.77 17.54
C GLY A 181 9.44 -16.37 18.64
#